data_AF-A0A9W8EHA4-F1
#
_entry.id   AF-A0A9W8EHA4-F1
#
_cell.length_a   1.000
_cell.length_b   1.000
_cell.length_c   1.000
_cell.angle_alpha   90.00
_cell.angle_beta   90.00
_cell.angle_gamma   90.00
#
_symmetry.space_group_name_H-M   'P 1'
#
loop_
_entity.id
_entity.type
_entity.pdbx_description
1 polymer ?
#
loop_
_entity_poly.entity_id
_entity_poly.type
_entity_poly.pdbx_seq_one_letter_code
_entity_poly.pdbx_strand_id
1 'polypeptide(L)'
;MYKAIHRNDPDGVWLGFNGVLSHDEWHKITEYDIIRVLQTLNKQYAYERNPEVLNRLKTVVQVVEQRGLRLRTIWAYNEFIRIHLAEGRRDLAYWIKQNIDTGVYGPDVVINEHTYAALFSDPFIDGLPDLIRLTNLYDEMIRRGVATNTQVQKALIVAARRIGEDHLLAALLESTKLKDVKYTHSTIAARFAGARAKAYVKLRRLGPILAELQTLLSYQVIKDNRPIPRSAYEDGASGNIKIPLELGDTRQAFFTYLRSTYELLIRMHLIRRKGPFAWKLLDDLRRNCYLPPTLMMYTCFVRYYSKRKDIGRLREIYSLMQQDGVSPNIHIYTKFITACMFTPGNPHIPQAHQM
;
A
#
# COMPACT_ATOMS: atom_id res chain seq x y z
N MET A 1 20.76 4.25 -41.39
CA MET A 1 20.53 4.13 -39.93
C MET A 1 21.66 4.75 -39.08
N TYR A 2 22.86 4.18 -39.06
CA TYR A 2 23.96 4.62 -38.16
C TYR A 2 24.36 6.11 -38.24
N LYS A 3 24.44 6.68 -39.45
CA LYS A 3 24.71 8.11 -39.64
C LYS A 3 23.63 9.01 -39.02
N ALA A 4 22.37 8.58 -39.04
CA ALA A 4 21.26 9.31 -38.43
C ALA A 4 21.25 9.19 -36.89
N ILE A 5 21.64 8.01 -36.36
CA ILE A 5 21.85 7.83 -34.90
C ILE A 5 22.91 8.82 -34.40
N HIS A 6 24.04 8.96 -35.09
CA HIS A 6 25.10 9.91 -34.71
C HIS A 6 24.64 11.37 -34.78
N ARG A 7 23.75 11.71 -35.72
CA ARG A 7 23.18 13.06 -35.86
C ARG A 7 21.99 13.29 -34.93
N ASN A 8 21.58 12.28 -34.16
CA ASN A 8 20.41 12.33 -33.28
C ASN A 8 19.13 12.76 -34.02
N ASP A 9 18.97 12.25 -35.25
CA ASP A 9 17.89 12.55 -36.19
C ASP A 9 16.83 11.43 -36.16
N PRO A 10 15.67 11.62 -35.50
CA PRO A 10 14.66 10.58 -35.33
C PRO A 10 14.02 10.11 -36.65
N ASP A 11 13.81 11.02 -37.61
CA ASP A 11 13.21 10.71 -38.90
C ASP A 11 14.18 9.92 -39.78
N GLY A 12 15.46 10.33 -39.81
CA GLY A 12 16.50 9.59 -40.50
C GLY A 12 16.77 8.20 -39.89
N VAL A 13 16.63 8.06 -38.56
CA VAL A 13 16.72 6.76 -37.88
C VAL A 13 15.54 5.87 -38.25
N TRP A 14 14.32 6.41 -38.24
CA TRP A 14 13.11 5.68 -38.60
C TRP A 14 13.15 5.17 -40.05
N LEU A 15 13.49 6.04 -41.01
CA LEU A 15 13.68 5.66 -42.41
C LEU A 15 14.75 4.59 -42.57
N GLY A 16 15.87 4.74 -41.86
CA GLY A 16 16.95 3.76 -41.85
C GLY A 16 16.54 2.40 -41.29
N PHE A 17 15.74 2.38 -40.22
CA PHE A 17 15.23 1.16 -39.61
C PHE A 17 14.25 0.44 -40.56
N ASN A 18 13.31 1.15 -41.18
CA ASN A 18 12.41 0.58 -42.17
C ASN A 18 13.15 0.05 -43.41
N GLY A 19 14.24 0.70 -43.81
CA GLY A 19 15.12 0.19 -44.86
C GLY A 19 15.73 -1.17 -44.51
N VAL A 20 16.17 -1.37 -43.26
CA VAL A 20 16.70 -2.68 -42.81
C VAL A 20 15.62 -3.77 -42.83
N LEU A 21 14.37 -3.41 -42.52
CA LEU A 21 13.25 -4.35 -42.57
C LEU A 21 12.88 -4.76 -43.99
N SER A 22 12.95 -3.85 -44.95
CA SER A 22 12.60 -4.12 -46.35
C SER A 22 13.67 -4.88 -47.13
N HIS A 23 14.94 -4.77 -46.73
CA HIS A 23 16.07 -5.40 -47.42
C HIS A 23 16.54 -6.73 -46.77
N ASP A 24 15.74 -7.29 -45.85
CA ASP A 24 16.03 -8.53 -45.08
C ASP A 24 17.40 -8.55 -44.38
N GLU A 25 17.89 -7.38 -43.98
CA GLU A 25 19.17 -7.22 -43.29
C GLU A 25 19.04 -7.40 -41.76
N TRP A 26 17.91 -7.97 -41.29
CA TRP A 26 17.62 -8.13 -39.86
C TRP A 26 18.70 -8.91 -39.10
N HIS A 27 19.33 -9.88 -39.77
CA HIS A 27 20.42 -10.68 -39.22
C HIS A 27 21.65 -9.86 -38.79
N LYS A 28 21.80 -8.62 -39.28
CA LYS A 28 22.89 -7.69 -38.91
C LYS A 28 22.55 -6.81 -37.71
N ILE A 29 21.28 -6.77 -37.28
CA ILE A 29 20.84 -5.93 -36.15
C ILE A 29 21.20 -6.59 -34.83
N THR A 30 21.83 -5.83 -33.96
CA THR A 30 22.16 -6.22 -32.59
C THR A 30 21.24 -5.55 -31.58
N GLU A 31 21.25 -6.03 -30.34
CA GLU A 31 20.57 -5.36 -29.21
C GLU A 31 21.00 -3.90 -29.07
N TYR A 32 22.30 -3.61 -29.28
CA TYR A 32 22.83 -2.25 -29.19
C TYR A 32 22.14 -1.31 -30.19
N ASP A 33 21.88 -1.80 -31.41
CA ASP A 33 21.23 -1.01 -32.46
C ASP A 33 19.78 -0.72 -32.10
N ILE A 34 19.06 -1.71 -31.56
CA ILE A 34 17.69 -1.55 -31.06
C ILE A 34 17.65 -0.53 -29.93
N ILE A 35 18.55 -0.62 -28.96
CA ILE A 35 18.63 0.34 -27.84
C ILE A 35 18.85 1.76 -28.38
N ARG A 36 19.77 1.95 -29.34
CA ARG A 36 20.03 3.26 -29.95
C ARG A 36 18.85 3.78 -30.75
N VAL A 37 18.14 2.92 -31.47
CA VAL A 37 16.91 3.28 -32.18
C VAL A 37 15.86 3.76 -31.17
N LEU A 38 15.60 3.00 -30.11
CA LEU A 38 14.66 3.36 -29.06
C LEU A 38 15.06 4.69 -28.37
N GLN A 39 16.32 4.87 -28.01
CA GLN A 39 16.82 6.11 -27.40
C GLN A 39 16.64 7.34 -28.31
N THR A 40 16.91 7.18 -29.61
CA THR A 40 16.85 8.29 -30.58
C THR A 40 15.40 8.64 -30.92
N LEU A 41 14.57 7.62 -31.13
CA LEU A 41 13.14 7.80 -31.37
C LEU A 41 12.43 8.36 -30.13
N ASN A 42 12.82 7.91 -28.94
CA ASN A 42 12.20 8.31 -27.69
C ASN A 42 13.03 9.32 -26.88
N LYS A 43 13.51 10.37 -27.54
CA LYS A 43 14.26 11.43 -26.86
C LYS A 43 13.36 12.14 -25.84
N GLN A 44 13.78 12.17 -24.57
CA GLN A 44 13.04 12.82 -23.47
C GLN A 44 11.59 12.35 -23.29
N TYR A 45 11.28 11.08 -23.59
CA TYR A 45 9.92 10.53 -23.49
C TYR A 45 8.90 11.24 -24.40
N ALA A 46 9.33 11.59 -25.62
CA ALA A 46 8.50 12.26 -26.61
C ALA A 46 7.22 11.50 -26.99
N TYR A 47 7.18 10.16 -26.83
CA TYR A 47 5.96 9.38 -27.08
C TYR A 47 4.79 9.80 -26.20
N GLU A 48 5.03 10.40 -25.03
CA GLU A 48 3.97 10.87 -24.13
C GLU A 48 3.20 12.07 -24.72
N ARG A 49 3.79 12.76 -25.71
CA ARG A 49 3.23 13.97 -26.33
C ARG A 49 2.93 13.81 -27.81
N ASN A 50 3.62 12.89 -28.49
CA ASN A 50 3.49 12.70 -29.93
C ASN A 50 3.04 11.26 -30.27
N PRO A 51 1.81 11.08 -30.78
CA PRO A 51 1.28 9.76 -31.14
C PRO A 51 2.04 9.10 -32.31
N GLU A 52 2.66 9.89 -33.19
CA GLU A 52 3.46 9.36 -34.29
C GLU A 52 4.71 8.65 -33.79
N VAL A 53 5.39 9.24 -32.80
CA VAL A 53 6.55 8.64 -32.14
C VAL A 53 6.17 7.33 -31.45
N LEU A 54 5.01 7.32 -30.76
CA LEU A 54 4.49 6.10 -30.14
C LEU A 54 4.25 5.00 -31.19
N ASN A 55 3.67 5.34 -32.34
CA ASN A 55 3.43 4.36 -33.41
C ASN A 55 4.74 3.80 -33.99
N ARG A 56 5.76 4.64 -34.19
CA ARG A 56 7.09 4.20 -34.63
C ARG A 56 7.74 3.27 -33.63
N LEU A 57 7.74 3.63 -32.34
CA LEU A 57 8.28 2.80 -31.26
C LEU A 57 7.56 1.46 -31.14
N LYS A 58 6.23 1.46 -31.23
CA LYS A 58 5.41 0.25 -31.28
C LYS A 58 5.86 -0.70 -32.38
N THR A 59 6.07 -0.21 -33.60
CA THR A 59 6.54 -1.05 -34.69
C THR A 59 7.90 -1.65 -34.39
N VAL A 60 8.83 -0.89 -33.79
CA VAL A 60 10.14 -1.43 -33.37
C VAL A 60 9.95 -2.57 -32.36
N VAL A 61 9.13 -2.38 -31.33
CA VAL A 61 8.85 -3.40 -30.30
C VAL A 61 8.25 -4.66 -30.94
N GLN A 62 7.23 -4.50 -31.78
CA GLN A 62 6.56 -5.62 -32.45
C GLN A 62 7.49 -6.43 -33.33
N VAL A 63 8.37 -5.76 -34.10
CA VAL A 63 9.35 -6.44 -34.95
C VAL A 63 10.35 -7.21 -34.09
N VAL A 64 10.84 -6.61 -33.00
CA VAL A 64 11.78 -7.26 -32.08
C VAL A 64 11.16 -8.52 -31.46
N GLU A 65 9.90 -8.43 -31.03
CA GLU A 65 9.14 -9.56 -30.46
C GLU A 65 8.89 -10.66 -31.51
N GLN A 66 8.48 -10.30 -32.73
CA GLN A 66 8.20 -11.27 -33.81
C GLN A 66 9.45 -11.99 -34.31
N ARG A 67 10.56 -11.27 -34.43
CA ARG A 67 11.83 -11.83 -34.92
C ARG A 67 12.66 -12.51 -33.82
N GLY A 68 12.20 -12.47 -32.57
CA GLY A 68 12.79 -13.21 -31.44
C GLY A 68 14.19 -12.75 -31.03
N LEU A 69 14.49 -11.45 -31.14
CA LEU A 69 15.79 -10.93 -30.71
C LEU A 69 15.87 -10.94 -29.17
N ARG A 70 16.82 -11.72 -28.63
CA ARG A 70 17.02 -11.81 -27.17
C ARG A 70 17.78 -10.59 -26.66
N LEU A 71 17.12 -9.80 -25.82
CA LEU A 71 17.71 -8.64 -25.16
C LEU A 71 18.32 -9.08 -23.83
N ARG A 72 19.55 -8.65 -23.53
CA ARG A 72 20.27 -8.98 -22.29
C ARG A 72 20.20 -7.86 -21.26
N THR A 73 19.79 -6.66 -21.66
CA THR A 73 19.72 -5.49 -20.78
C THR A 73 18.31 -5.26 -20.27
N ILE A 74 18.19 -4.98 -18.97
CA ILE A 74 16.90 -4.60 -18.38
C ILE A 74 16.37 -3.27 -18.90
N TRP A 75 17.24 -2.40 -19.40
CA TRP A 75 16.84 -1.11 -19.96
C TRP A 75 15.82 -1.28 -21.09
N ALA A 76 16.09 -2.19 -22.03
CA ALA A 76 15.21 -2.40 -23.18
C ALA A 76 13.84 -2.95 -22.75
N TYR A 77 13.81 -3.87 -21.79
CA TYR A 77 12.56 -4.39 -21.22
C TYR A 77 11.77 -3.33 -20.45
N ASN A 78 12.45 -2.45 -19.70
CA ASN A 78 11.80 -1.33 -19.03
C ASN A 78 11.16 -0.37 -20.03
N GLU A 79 11.81 -0.15 -21.17
CA GLU A 79 11.27 0.66 -22.25
C GLU A 79 10.07 -0.01 -22.94
N PHE A 80 10.14 -1.33 -23.16
CA PHE A 80 9.02 -2.11 -23.70
C PHE A 80 7.79 -2.04 -22.78
N ILE A 81 8.00 -2.16 -21.46
CA ILE A 81 6.93 -2.01 -20.46
C ILE A 81 6.25 -0.65 -20.62
N ARG A 82 7.02 0.45 -20.76
CA ARG A 82 6.47 1.80 -20.93
C ARG A 82 5.65 1.95 -22.20
N ILE A 83 6.17 1.46 -23.33
CA ILE A 83 5.49 1.52 -24.63
C ILE A 83 4.18 0.72 -24.57
N HIS A 84 4.21 -0.51 -24.08
CA HIS A 84 3.00 -1.35 -23.93
C HIS A 84 1.96 -0.71 -22.99
N LEU A 85 2.39 -0.05 -21.91
CA LEU A 85 1.49 0.69 -21.02
C LEU A 85 0.91 1.94 -21.69
N ALA A 86 1.69 2.68 -22.48
CA ALA A 86 1.21 3.82 -23.26
C ALA A 86 0.16 3.42 -24.31
N GLU A 87 0.22 2.17 -24.80
CA GLU A 87 -0.80 1.59 -25.68
C GLU A 87 -2.05 1.07 -24.94
N GLY A 88 -2.02 1.00 -23.61
CA GLY A 88 -3.08 0.42 -22.80
C GLY A 88 -3.03 -1.11 -22.71
N ARG A 89 -1.99 -1.75 -23.27
CA ARG A 89 -1.77 -3.20 -23.21
C ARG A 89 -1.11 -3.60 -21.89
N ARG A 90 -1.85 -3.41 -20.80
CA ARG A 90 -1.38 -3.73 -19.44
C ARG A 90 -0.93 -5.18 -19.30
N ASP A 91 -1.66 -6.11 -19.92
CA ASP A 91 -1.38 -7.55 -19.81
C ASP A 91 0.03 -7.90 -20.30
N LEU A 92 0.47 -7.30 -21.41
CA LEU A 92 1.81 -7.51 -21.96
C LEU A 92 2.90 -6.90 -21.08
N ALA A 93 2.66 -5.72 -20.51
CA ALA A 93 3.59 -5.09 -19.58
C ALA A 93 3.83 -5.95 -18.32
N TYR A 94 2.77 -6.53 -17.76
CA TYR A 94 2.87 -7.46 -16.63
C TYR A 94 3.46 -8.80 -17.02
N TRP A 95 3.18 -9.29 -18.22
CA TRP A 95 3.79 -10.51 -18.75
C TRP A 95 5.31 -10.37 -18.88
N ILE A 96 5.81 -9.24 -19.40
CA ILE A 96 7.26 -8.94 -19.44
C ILE A 96 7.83 -8.91 -18.03
N LYS A 97 7.19 -8.22 -17.08
CA LYS A 97 7.63 -8.20 -15.67
C LYS A 97 7.67 -9.61 -15.07
N GLN A 98 6.68 -10.44 -15.34
CA GLN A 98 6.63 -11.82 -14.86
C GLN A 98 7.76 -12.67 -15.47
N ASN A 99 8.08 -12.48 -16.74
CA ASN A 99 9.19 -13.17 -17.40
C ASN A 99 10.56 -12.72 -16.87
N ILE A 100 10.69 -11.45 -16.47
CA ILE A 100 11.88 -10.98 -15.75
C ILE A 100 11.97 -11.69 -14.39
N ASP A 101 10.85 -11.80 -13.65
CA ASP A 101 10.81 -12.50 -12.36
C ASP A 101 11.15 -13.99 -12.45
N THR A 102 10.69 -14.67 -13.51
CA THR A 102 10.97 -16.09 -13.73
C THR A 102 12.35 -16.34 -14.33
N GLY A 103 13.11 -15.29 -14.64
CA GLY A 103 14.47 -15.39 -15.19
C GLY A 103 14.52 -15.84 -16.66
N VAL A 104 13.41 -15.76 -17.39
CA VAL A 104 13.30 -16.20 -18.80
C VAL A 104 14.30 -15.46 -19.71
N TYR A 105 14.54 -14.19 -19.42
CA TYR A 105 15.41 -13.35 -20.25
C TYR A 105 16.91 -13.55 -19.98
N GLY A 106 17.27 -14.15 -18.85
CA GLY A 106 18.65 -14.45 -18.46
C GLY A 106 19.03 -13.85 -17.10
N PRO A 107 20.23 -14.18 -16.60
CA PRO A 107 20.66 -13.83 -15.24
C PRO A 107 20.91 -12.32 -15.04
N ASP A 108 21.25 -11.60 -16.11
CA ASP A 108 21.60 -10.18 -16.05
C ASP A 108 20.36 -9.25 -16.02
N VAL A 109 19.18 -9.80 -16.29
CA VAL A 109 17.92 -9.06 -16.36
C VAL A 109 17.20 -9.19 -15.01
N VAL A 110 17.52 -8.29 -14.08
CA VAL A 110 16.97 -8.31 -12.71
C VAL A 110 16.20 -7.03 -12.40
N ILE A 111 14.96 -7.18 -11.91
CA ILE A 111 14.07 -6.05 -11.56
C ILE A 111 14.80 -5.01 -10.71
N ASN A 112 14.69 -3.75 -11.14
CA ASN A 112 15.27 -2.61 -10.46
C ASN A 112 14.26 -1.48 -10.24
N GLU A 113 14.72 -0.36 -9.68
CA GLU A 113 13.89 0.83 -9.44
C GLU A 113 13.26 1.38 -10.72
N HIS A 114 13.93 1.25 -11.87
CA HIS A 114 13.44 1.74 -13.15
C HIS A 114 12.34 0.87 -13.74
N THR A 115 12.33 -0.44 -13.45
CA THR A 115 11.25 -1.36 -13.82
C THR A 115 9.96 -0.98 -13.12
N TYR A 116 10.02 -0.69 -11.82
CA TYR A 116 8.86 -0.17 -11.10
C TYR A 116 8.48 1.22 -11.62
N ALA A 117 9.43 2.14 -11.82
CA ALA A 117 9.10 3.44 -12.41
C ALA A 117 8.37 3.34 -13.76
N ALA A 118 8.75 2.38 -14.61
CA ALA A 118 8.05 2.05 -15.86
C ALA A 118 6.62 1.53 -15.62
N LEU A 119 6.41 0.63 -14.67
CA LEU A 119 5.07 0.11 -14.36
C LEU A 119 4.12 1.19 -13.78
N PHE A 120 4.68 2.18 -13.10
CA PHE A 120 3.93 3.29 -12.51
C PHE A 120 3.62 4.42 -13.51
N SER A 121 4.21 4.41 -14.72
CA SER A 121 3.93 5.41 -15.76
C SER A 121 2.69 5.10 -16.60
N ASP A 122 1.79 4.23 -16.10
CA ASP A 122 0.52 3.89 -16.77
C ASP A 122 -0.37 5.14 -16.90
N PRO A 123 -0.70 5.61 -18.13
CA PRO A 123 -1.47 6.83 -18.32
C PRO A 123 -2.98 6.63 -18.10
N PHE A 124 -3.45 5.37 -18.10
CA PHE A 124 -4.86 5.01 -18.05
C PHE A 124 -5.35 4.73 -16.62
N ILE A 125 -4.63 5.19 -15.60
CA ILE A 125 -5.00 4.96 -14.20
C ILE A 125 -6.35 5.62 -13.93
N ASP A 126 -7.40 4.81 -13.88
CA ASP A 126 -8.77 5.26 -13.68
C ASP A 126 -9.50 4.40 -12.67
N GLY A 127 -9.95 5.07 -11.62
CA GLY A 127 -10.74 4.47 -10.58
C GLY A 127 -9.95 3.59 -9.61
N LEU A 128 -10.69 3.12 -8.62
CA LEU A 128 -10.18 2.43 -7.45
C LEU A 128 -9.42 1.11 -7.74
N PRO A 129 -9.80 0.25 -8.71
CA PRO A 129 -9.05 -0.97 -9.00
C PRO A 129 -7.60 -0.71 -9.40
N ASP A 130 -7.35 0.36 -10.16
CA ASP A 130 -6.00 0.75 -10.57
C ASP A 130 -5.18 1.27 -9.39
N LEU A 131 -5.79 1.98 -8.44
CA LEU A 131 -5.11 2.40 -7.22
C LEU A 131 -4.70 1.22 -6.34
N ILE A 132 -5.57 0.21 -6.23
CA ILE A 132 -5.26 -1.04 -5.51
C ILE A 132 -4.08 -1.75 -6.19
N ARG A 133 -4.09 -1.82 -7.53
CA ARG A 133 -2.99 -2.40 -8.31
C ARG A 133 -1.67 -1.68 -8.07
N LEU A 134 -1.65 -0.34 -8.15
CA LEU A 134 -0.44 0.46 -7.93
C LEU A 134 0.07 0.35 -6.49
N THR A 135 -0.82 0.33 -5.51
CA THR A 135 -0.41 0.14 -4.10
C THR A 135 0.16 -1.25 -3.86
N ASN A 136 -0.38 -2.30 -4.49
CA ASN A 136 0.20 -3.63 -4.44
C ASN A 136 1.60 -3.72 -5.09
N LEU A 137 1.78 -3.03 -6.22
CA LEU A 137 3.10 -2.90 -6.86
C LEU A 137 4.10 -2.15 -5.97
N TYR A 138 3.64 -1.13 -5.26
CA TYR A 138 4.47 -0.37 -4.32
C TYR A 138 4.90 -1.23 -3.14
N ASP A 139 3.98 -2.02 -2.57
CA ASP A 139 4.29 -2.98 -1.51
C ASP A 139 5.25 -4.07 -1.99
N GLU A 140 5.10 -4.55 -3.23
CA GLU A 140 6.04 -5.49 -3.82
C GLU A 140 7.45 -4.89 -3.95
N MET A 141 7.56 -3.64 -4.44
CA MET A 141 8.82 -2.93 -4.54
C MET A 141 9.52 -2.80 -3.18
N ILE A 142 8.76 -2.44 -2.13
CA ILE A 142 9.28 -2.34 -0.76
C ILE A 142 9.70 -3.71 -0.23
N ARG A 143 8.90 -4.78 -0.44
CA ARG A 143 9.23 -6.14 0.01
C ARG A 143 10.54 -6.65 -0.59
N ARG A 144 10.84 -6.25 -1.83
CA ARG A 144 12.08 -6.60 -2.50
C ARG A 144 13.27 -5.71 -2.11
N GLY A 145 13.06 -4.72 -1.25
CA GLY A 145 14.11 -3.79 -0.83
C GLY A 145 14.54 -2.82 -1.93
N VAL A 146 13.72 -2.63 -2.96
CA VAL A 146 14.03 -1.70 -4.06
C VAL A 146 13.78 -0.27 -3.60
N ALA A 147 14.76 0.61 -3.82
CA ALA A 147 14.68 2.00 -3.40
C ALA A 147 13.49 2.74 -4.03
N THR A 148 12.84 3.60 -3.23
CA THR A 148 11.70 4.38 -3.72
C THR A 148 12.17 5.56 -4.57
N ASN A 149 11.68 5.62 -5.82
CA ASN A 149 11.97 6.72 -6.72
C ASN A 149 10.88 7.82 -6.63
N THR A 150 11.30 9.07 -6.80
CA THR A 150 10.42 10.24 -6.93
C THR A 150 9.35 10.08 -8.01
N GLN A 151 9.64 9.36 -9.11
CA GLN A 151 8.67 9.11 -10.18
C GLN A 151 7.52 8.21 -9.72
N VAL A 152 7.84 7.10 -9.02
CA VAL A 152 6.85 6.18 -8.45
C VAL A 152 5.95 6.91 -7.44
N GLN A 153 6.55 7.74 -6.59
CA GLN A 153 5.81 8.54 -5.61
C GLN A 153 4.88 9.57 -6.27
N LYS A 154 5.35 10.29 -7.30
CA LYS A 154 4.53 11.24 -8.07
C LYS A 154 3.33 10.54 -8.72
N ALA A 155 3.55 9.38 -9.34
CA ALA A 155 2.48 8.61 -9.98
C ALA A 155 1.39 8.20 -8.98
N LEU A 156 1.77 7.72 -7.79
CA LEU A 156 0.83 7.40 -6.71
C LEU A 156 0.04 8.62 -6.21
N ILE A 157 0.71 9.77 -6.05
CA ILE A 157 0.05 11.02 -5.63
C ILE A 157 -0.98 11.45 -6.66
N VAL A 158 -0.62 11.42 -7.95
CA VAL A 158 -1.53 11.78 -9.05
C VAL A 158 -2.71 10.82 -9.11
N ALA A 159 -2.47 9.51 -9.00
CA ALA A 159 -3.50 8.49 -8.97
C ALA A 159 -4.47 8.67 -7.78
N ALA A 160 -3.94 8.84 -6.57
CA ALA A 160 -4.72 9.05 -5.36
C ALA A 160 -5.57 10.33 -5.43
N ARG A 161 -5.00 11.41 -5.98
CA ARG A 161 -5.71 12.68 -6.20
C ARG A 161 -6.84 12.53 -7.22
N ARG A 162 -6.58 11.90 -8.37
CA ARG A 162 -7.56 11.69 -9.44
C ARG A 162 -8.77 10.87 -8.97
N ILE A 163 -8.55 9.93 -8.06
CA ILE A 163 -9.58 9.04 -7.52
C ILE A 163 -10.30 9.66 -6.31
N GLY A 164 -9.74 10.71 -5.69
CA GLY A 164 -10.31 11.35 -4.51
C GLY A 164 -10.03 10.60 -3.19
N GLU A 165 -8.94 9.82 -3.14
CA GLU A 165 -8.53 9.13 -1.92
C GLU A 165 -7.65 10.04 -1.05
N ASP A 166 -8.29 11.01 -0.40
CA ASP A 166 -7.63 12.06 0.40
C ASP A 166 -6.72 11.54 1.51
N HIS A 167 -7.08 10.40 2.11
CA HIS A 167 -6.28 9.78 3.18
C HIS A 167 -4.99 9.15 2.66
N LEU A 168 -5.05 8.52 1.48
CA LEU A 168 -3.86 7.97 0.84
C LEU A 168 -2.98 9.10 0.30
N LEU A 169 -3.59 10.14 -0.26
CA LEU A 169 -2.91 11.34 -0.72
C LEU A 169 -2.16 12.06 0.42
N ALA A 170 -2.81 12.26 1.57
CA ALA A 170 -2.20 12.85 2.75
C ALA A 170 -1.00 12.01 3.24
N ALA A 171 -1.17 10.68 3.29
CA ALA A 171 -0.07 9.79 3.63
C ALA A 171 1.09 9.94 2.63
N LEU A 172 0.83 9.85 1.32
CA LEU A 172 1.87 9.97 0.29
C LEU A 172 2.68 11.28 0.39
N LEU A 173 1.99 12.40 0.57
CA LEU A 173 2.61 13.73 0.68
C LEU A 173 3.41 13.95 1.97
N GLU A 174 3.07 13.24 3.04
CA GLU A 174 3.84 13.26 4.28
C GLU A 174 5.10 12.36 4.20
N SER A 175 5.05 11.23 3.46
CA SER A 175 6.24 10.37 3.26
C SER A 175 7.36 11.02 2.46
N THR A 176 7.05 11.96 1.57
CA THR A 176 8.04 12.58 0.68
C THR A 176 9.01 13.51 1.41
N LYS A 177 8.66 13.97 2.62
CA LYS A 177 9.51 14.83 3.46
C LYS A 177 10.55 14.06 4.28
N LEU A 178 10.43 12.73 4.37
CA LEU A 178 11.14 11.87 5.33
C LEU A 178 12.40 11.20 4.76
N LYS A 179 13.11 11.87 3.85
CA LYS A 179 14.08 11.22 2.97
C LYS A 179 15.42 10.76 3.57
N ASP A 180 15.62 10.84 4.87
CA ASP A 180 16.79 10.24 5.52
C ASP A 180 16.33 9.55 6.82
N VAL A 181 16.42 8.21 6.91
CA VAL A 181 16.61 7.39 8.13
C VAL A 181 16.25 5.90 7.86
N LYS A 182 17.13 4.98 8.28
CA LYS A 182 17.11 3.52 8.08
C LYS A 182 15.89 2.73 8.63
N TYR A 183 14.94 3.37 9.31
CA TYR A 183 13.73 2.73 9.88
C TYR A 183 12.42 3.05 9.13
N THR A 184 12.51 3.78 8.03
CA THR A 184 11.36 4.32 7.28
C THR A 184 10.47 3.25 6.64
N HIS A 185 11.02 2.12 6.16
CA HIS A 185 10.25 1.15 5.35
C HIS A 185 9.07 0.51 6.09
N SER A 186 9.24 0.07 7.35
CA SER A 186 8.15 -0.54 8.13
C SER A 186 7.09 0.48 8.53
N THR A 187 7.51 1.68 8.93
CA THR A 187 6.61 2.75 9.38
C THR A 187 5.80 3.32 8.21
N ILE A 188 6.43 3.49 7.06
CA ILE A 188 5.77 3.87 5.81
C ILE A 188 4.77 2.79 5.39
N ALA A 189 5.15 1.51 5.39
CA ALA A 189 4.25 0.40 5.05
C ALA A 189 3.04 0.32 5.99
N ALA A 190 3.24 0.45 7.30
CA ALA A 190 2.15 0.45 8.28
C ALA A 190 1.19 1.63 8.09
N ARG A 191 1.73 2.82 7.76
CA ARG A 191 0.93 4.01 7.48
C ARG A 191 0.10 3.85 6.21
N PHE A 192 0.68 3.33 5.14
CA PHE A 192 -0.02 3.02 3.90
C PHE A 192 -1.14 2.01 4.12
N ALA A 193 -0.85 0.91 4.80
CA ALA A 193 -1.84 -0.09 5.17
C ALA A 193 -2.97 0.51 6.03
N GLY A 194 -2.67 1.41 6.97
CA GLY A 194 -3.70 2.11 7.75
C GLY A 194 -4.62 2.99 6.89
N ALA A 195 -4.06 3.72 5.92
CA ALA A 195 -4.84 4.51 4.97
C ALA A 195 -5.70 3.63 4.05
N ARG A 196 -5.14 2.53 3.53
CA ARG A 196 -5.87 1.54 2.72
C ARG A 196 -6.97 0.86 3.50
N ALA A 197 -6.73 0.48 4.75
CA ALA A 197 -7.74 -0.14 5.59
C ALA A 197 -8.96 0.78 5.73
N LYS A 198 -8.75 2.10 5.93
CA LYS A 198 -9.84 3.09 5.96
C LYS A 198 -10.63 3.13 4.65
N ALA A 199 -9.95 3.10 3.50
CA ALA A 199 -10.59 3.05 2.18
C ALA A 199 -11.40 1.76 1.99
N TYR A 200 -10.80 0.59 2.23
CA TYR A 200 -11.46 -0.72 2.10
C TYR A 200 -12.67 -0.89 3.00
N VAL A 201 -12.67 -0.25 4.17
CA VAL A 201 -13.84 -0.22 5.05
C VAL A 201 -14.99 0.57 4.46
N LYS A 202 -14.75 1.74 3.84
CA LYS A 202 -15.79 2.47 3.09
C LYS A 202 -16.39 1.60 1.99
N LEU A 203 -15.55 0.78 1.35
CA LEU A 203 -15.90 -0.12 0.24
C LEU A 203 -16.46 -1.48 0.67
N ARG A 204 -16.57 -1.73 1.99
CA ARG A 204 -17.06 -2.97 2.61
C ARG A 204 -16.27 -4.25 2.27
N ARG A 205 -15.04 -4.15 1.73
CA ARG A 205 -14.18 -5.30 1.40
C ARG A 205 -13.18 -5.59 2.54
N LEU A 206 -13.36 -6.71 3.26
CA LEU A 206 -12.55 -7.02 4.47
C LEU A 206 -11.38 -7.98 4.24
N GLY A 207 -11.43 -8.84 3.21
CA GLY A 207 -10.38 -9.82 2.94
C GLY A 207 -8.99 -9.19 2.73
N PRO A 208 -8.86 -8.14 1.91
CA PRO A 208 -7.57 -7.48 1.67
C PRO A 208 -6.94 -6.91 2.95
N ILE A 209 -7.75 -6.32 3.84
CA ILE A 209 -7.27 -5.70 5.09
C ILE A 209 -6.65 -6.75 6.02
N LEU A 210 -7.22 -7.96 6.08
CA LEU A 210 -6.70 -9.04 6.92
C LEU A 210 -5.38 -9.59 6.40
N ALA A 211 -5.25 -9.75 5.07
CA ALA A 211 -4.00 -10.14 4.44
C ALA A 211 -2.91 -9.09 4.68
N GLU A 212 -3.24 -7.80 4.57
CA GLU A 212 -2.32 -6.70 4.87
C GLU A 212 -1.89 -6.65 6.33
N LEU A 213 -2.79 -6.95 7.26
CA LEU A 213 -2.44 -7.02 8.67
C LEU A 213 -1.45 -8.17 8.93
N GLN A 214 -1.66 -9.33 8.31
CA GLN A 214 -0.73 -10.46 8.41
C GLN A 214 0.64 -10.15 7.79
N THR A 215 0.68 -9.44 6.65
CA THR A 215 1.95 -9.02 6.05
C THR A 215 2.63 -7.93 6.89
N LEU A 216 1.90 -7.02 7.52
CA LEU A 216 2.49 -6.06 8.47
C LEU A 216 3.12 -6.74 9.68
N LEU A 217 2.50 -7.79 10.19
CA LEU A 217 3.01 -8.59 11.31
C LEU A 217 4.25 -9.41 10.94
N SER A 218 4.44 -9.75 9.66
CA SER A 218 5.63 -10.46 9.20
C SER A 218 6.86 -9.56 9.06
N TYR A 219 6.69 -8.23 9.00
CA TYR A 219 7.81 -7.31 9.11
C TYR A 219 8.35 -7.34 10.54
N GLN A 220 9.52 -7.96 10.71
CA GLN A 220 10.19 -8.09 12.00
C GLN A 220 10.66 -6.70 12.49
N VAL A 221 9.87 -6.07 13.34
CA VAL A 221 10.35 -4.97 14.19
C VAL A 221 11.00 -5.60 15.42
N ILE A 222 12.33 -5.47 15.55
CA ILE A 222 13.16 -6.00 16.66
C ILE A 222 12.41 -5.81 17.99
N LYS A 223 12.18 -6.84 18.81
CA LYS A 223 11.54 -6.67 20.13
C LYS A 223 12.44 -5.80 21.01
N ASP A 224 12.09 -4.52 21.21
CA ASP A 224 12.79 -3.67 22.18
C ASP A 224 11.96 -3.70 23.47
N ASN A 225 12.57 -4.22 24.53
CA ASN A 225 11.93 -4.53 25.81
C ASN A 225 11.88 -3.30 26.75
N ARG A 226 12.01 -2.08 26.23
CA ARG A 226 12.01 -0.87 27.06
C ARG A 226 10.56 -0.44 27.36
N PRO A 227 10.20 -0.17 28.64
CA PRO A 227 8.87 0.32 28.99
C PRO A 227 8.72 1.81 28.65
N ILE A 228 7.57 2.21 28.08
CA ILE A 228 7.26 3.60 27.73
C ILE A 228 6.56 4.33 28.89
N PRO A 229 6.93 5.60 29.18
CA PRO A 229 6.30 6.41 30.22
C PRO A 229 4.86 6.86 29.87
N ARG A 230 4.01 6.92 30.89
CA ARG A 230 2.56 7.23 30.84
C ARG A 230 2.20 8.57 30.18
N SER A 231 3.12 9.53 30.14
CA SER A 231 2.91 10.87 29.57
C SER A 231 2.80 10.89 28.04
N ALA A 232 3.15 9.80 27.35
CA ALA A 232 3.04 9.70 25.90
C ALA A 232 1.60 9.39 25.41
N TYR A 233 0.66 9.21 26.33
CA TYR A 233 -0.75 8.89 26.04
C TYR A 233 -1.66 10.07 26.45
N GLU A 234 -1.54 11.22 25.79
CA GLU A 234 -2.54 12.29 25.96
C GLU A 234 -3.74 12.08 25.04
N ASP A 235 -4.90 11.94 25.69
CA ASP A 235 -6.23 11.79 25.13
C ASP A 235 -6.65 13.03 24.31
N GLY A 236 -6.81 12.85 23.00
CA GLY A 236 -7.56 13.77 22.15
C GLY A 236 -8.92 13.18 21.80
N ALA A 237 -9.99 13.78 22.34
CA ALA A 237 -11.40 13.38 22.18
C ALA A 237 -11.98 13.46 20.75
N SER A 238 -11.16 13.41 19.71
CA SER A 238 -11.61 13.34 18.32
C SER A 238 -10.77 12.31 17.59
N GLY A 239 -11.42 11.40 16.84
CA GLY A 239 -10.79 10.31 16.09
C GLY A 239 -9.85 10.74 14.94
N ASN A 240 -9.24 11.91 15.05
CA ASN A 240 -8.14 12.39 14.22
C ASN A 240 -6.90 12.51 15.10
N ILE A 241 -6.06 11.48 15.06
CA ILE A 241 -4.72 11.51 15.64
C ILE A 241 -3.95 12.62 14.91
N LYS A 242 -3.76 13.78 15.55
CA LYS A 242 -2.74 14.76 15.14
C LYS A 242 -1.41 14.28 15.71
N ILE A 243 -0.71 13.44 14.96
CA ILE A 243 0.67 13.08 15.29
C ILE A 243 1.50 14.36 15.10
N PRO A 244 2.24 14.83 16.11
CA PRO A 244 3.23 15.88 15.90
C PRO A 244 4.21 15.42 14.82
N LEU A 245 4.44 16.26 13.79
CA LEU A 245 5.19 15.92 12.57
C LEU A 245 6.58 15.28 12.86
N GLU A 246 7.16 15.57 14.02
CA GLU A 246 8.48 15.14 14.46
C GLU A 246 8.56 13.65 14.84
N LEU A 247 7.42 12.96 15.06
CA LEU A 247 7.38 11.57 15.55
C LEU A 247 7.01 10.54 14.47
N GLY A 248 6.80 10.97 13.22
CA GLY A 248 6.29 10.15 12.11
C GLY A 248 7.18 8.96 11.70
N ASP A 249 8.48 9.00 11.99
CA ASP A 249 9.45 7.96 11.62
C ASP A 249 9.75 6.97 12.74
N THR A 250 9.18 7.21 13.92
CA THR A 250 9.52 6.43 15.09
C THR A 250 8.80 5.08 15.08
N ARG A 251 9.40 4.10 15.76
CA ARG A 251 8.75 2.84 16.12
C ARG A 251 7.35 3.05 16.73
N GLN A 252 7.16 4.16 17.44
CA GLN A 252 5.89 4.55 18.03
C GLN A 252 4.83 4.89 16.97
N ALA A 253 5.20 5.58 15.88
CA ALA A 253 4.31 5.80 14.74
C ALA A 253 3.91 4.49 14.07
N PHE A 254 4.84 3.56 13.84
CA PHE A 254 4.53 2.22 13.31
C PHE A 254 3.45 1.51 14.13
N PHE A 255 3.65 1.38 15.44
CA PHE A 255 2.66 0.73 16.30
C PHE A 255 1.36 1.53 16.41
N THR A 256 1.39 2.86 16.26
CA THR A 256 0.19 3.70 16.23
C THR A 256 -0.65 3.42 14.99
N TYR A 257 -0.03 3.31 13.80
CA TYR A 257 -0.71 2.93 12.57
C TYR A 257 -1.25 1.51 12.65
N LEU A 258 -0.44 0.55 13.13
CA LEU A 258 -0.87 -0.83 13.34
C LEU A 258 -2.09 -0.89 14.27
N ARG A 259 -2.01 -0.21 15.42
CA ARG A 259 -3.12 -0.09 16.38
C ARG A 259 -4.37 0.52 15.74
N SER A 260 -4.22 1.54 14.89
CA SER A 260 -5.35 2.16 14.18
C SER A 260 -6.03 1.22 13.18
N THR A 261 -5.26 0.35 12.51
CA THR A 261 -5.78 -0.67 11.59
C THR A 261 -6.60 -1.71 12.34
N TYR A 262 -6.10 -2.18 13.49
CA TYR A 262 -6.85 -3.05 14.39
C TYR A 262 -8.12 -2.38 14.92
N GLU A 263 -8.07 -1.10 15.32
CA GLU A 263 -9.24 -0.37 15.82
C GLU A 263 -10.38 -0.40 14.78
N LEU A 264 -10.00 -0.14 13.54
CA LEU A 264 -10.93 -0.12 12.42
C LEU A 264 -11.53 -1.50 12.16
N LEU A 265 -10.71 -2.56 12.12
CA LEU A 265 -11.17 -3.93 11.92
C LEU A 265 -12.11 -4.38 13.05
N ILE A 266 -11.72 -4.15 14.30
CA ILE A 266 -12.52 -4.45 15.49
C ILE A 266 -13.88 -3.76 15.39
N ARG A 267 -13.89 -2.44 15.16
CA ARG A 267 -15.13 -1.66 15.02
C ARG A 267 -16.03 -2.23 13.94
N MET A 268 -15.47 -2.58 12.77
CA MET A 268 -16.24 -3.14 11.66
C MET A 268 -16.79 -4.54 11.93
N HIS A 269 -16.03 -5.42 12.59
CA HIS A 269 -16.51 -6.74 12.98
C HIS A 269 -17.62 -6.67 14.04
N LEU A 270 -17.52 -5.73 14.98
CA LEU A 270 -18.56 -5.47 15.98
C LEU A 270 -19.86 -4.92 15.35
N ILE A 271 -19.75 -3.99 14.39
CA ILE A 271 -20.91 -3.48 13.62
C ILE A 271 -21.58 -4.62 12.84
N ARG A 272 -20.80 -5.53 12.24
CA ARG A 272 -21.29 -6.72 11.52
C ARG A 272 -21.76 -7.85 12.44
N ARG A 273 -21.86 -7.59 13.75
CA ARG A 273 -22.27 -8.56 14.77
C ARG A 273 -21.37 -9.79 14.92
N LYS A 274 -20.13 -9.74 14.42
CA LYS A 274 -19.11 -10.80 14.51
C LYS A 274 -18.21 -10.62 15.74
N GLY A 275 -18.80 -10.65 16.94
CA GLY A 275 -18.11 -10.48 18.22
C GLY A 275 -16.89 -11.39 18.43
N PRO A 276 -16.98 -12.70 18.14
CA PRO A 276 -15.84 -13.61 18.32
C PRO A 276 -14.62 -13.27 17.45
N PHE A 277 -14.83 -12.78 16.23
CA PHE A 277 -13.74 -12.33 15.36
C PHE A 277 -13.11 -11.04 15.86
N ALA A 278 -13.93 -10.09 16.33
CA ALA A 278 -13.42 -8.88 16.95
C ALA A 278 -12.58 -9.20 18.20
N TRP A 279 -13.01 -10.18 19.00
CA TRP A 279 -12.27 -10.62 20.18
C TRP A 279 -10.90 -11.20 19.82
N LYS A 280 -10.82 -12.08 18.81
CA LYS A 280 -9.54 -12.59 18.30
C LYS A 280 -8.60 -11.48 17.87
N LEU A 281 -9.11 -10.45 17.17
CA LEU A 281 -8.33 -9.29 16.77
C LEU A 281 -7.84 -8.45 17.96
N LEU A 282 -8.62 -8.38 19.05
CA LEU A 282 -8.19 -7.71 20.28
C LEU A 282 -7.03 -8.49 20.94
N ASP A 283 -7.15 -9.80 21.04
CA ASP A 283 -6.08 -10.66 21.59
C ASP A 283 -4.81 -10.60 20.72
N ASP A 284 -4.97 -10.65 19.40
CA ASP A 284 -3.85 -10.53 18.46
C ASP A 284 -3.18 -9.15 18.55
N LEU A 285 -3.94 -8.07 18.73
CA LEU A 285 -3.38 -6.75 19.00
C LEU A 285 -2.57 -6.75 20.29
N ARG A 286 -3.10 -7.32 21.39
CA ARG A 286 -2.40 -7.33 22.69
C ARG A 286 -1.11 -8.16 22.65
N ARG A 287 -1.05 -9.19 21.81
CA ARG A 287 0.14 -10.04 21.65
C ARG A 287 1.20 -9.43 20.74
N ASN A 288 0.77 -8.76 19.68
CA ASN A 288 1.66 -8.37 18.57
C ASN A 288 1.90 -6.86 18.47
N CYS A 289 1.04 -6.04 19.05
CA CYS A 289 1.22 -4.60 19.11
C CYS A 289 1.82 -4.22 20.45
N TYR A 290 2.90 -3.44 20.43
CA TYR A 290 3.49 -2.91 21.66
C TYR A 290 2.57 -1.90 22.36
N LEU A 291 1.71 -1.19 21.61
CA LEU A 291 0.78 -0.21 22.19
C LEU A 291 -0.50 -0.89 22.69
N PRO A 292 -0.98 -0.54 23.89
CA PRO A 292 -2.22 -1.09 24.43
C PRO A 292 -3.43 -0.68 23.58
N PRO A 293 -4.52 -1.48 23.62
CA PRO A 293 -5.80 -1.11 23.02
C PRO A 293 -6.27 0.28 23.47
N THR A 294 -6.96 1.01 22.60
CA THR A 294 -7.47 2.36 22.93
C THR A 294 -8.75 2.28 23.75
N LEU A 295 -9.04 3.34 24.52
CA LEU A 295 -10.34 3.51 25.18
C LEU A 295 -11.52 3.39 24.20
N MET A 296 -11.33 3.85 22.95
CA MET A 296 -12.32 3.74 21.88
C MET A 296 -12.61 2.28 21.49
N MET A 297 -11.58 1.42 21.39
CA MET A 297 -11.75 -0.01 21.13
C MET A 297 -12.61 -0.66 22.21
N TYR A 298 -12.28 -0.44 23.49
CA TYR A 298 -13.06 -0.97 24.60
C TYR A 298 -14.48 -0.41 24.64
N THR A 299 -14.65 0.88 24.36
CA THR A 299 -15.98 1.49 24.25
C THR A 299 -16.82 0.81 23.17
N CYS A 300 -16.22 0.42 22.04
CA CYS A 300 -16.92 -0.32 20.98
C CYS A 300 -17.37 -1.70 21.48
N PHE A 301 -16.52 -2.43 22.18
CA PHE A 301 -16.88 -3.72 22.77
C PHE A 301 -17.95 -3.61 23.86
N VAL A 302 -17.83 -2.64 24.77
CA VAL A 302 -18.83 -2.37 25.81
C VAL A 302 -20.19 -2.05 25.18
N ARG A 303 -20.24 -1.20 24.15
CA ARG A 303 -21.49 -0.90 23.43
C ARG A 303 -22.07 -2.14 22.75
N TYR A 304 -21.23 -3.02 22.22
CA TYR A 304 -21.66 -4.25 21.57
C TYR A 304 -22.24 -5.27 22.56
N TYR A 305 -21.53 -5.56 23.66
CA TYR A 305 -21.95 -6.55 24.65
C TYR A 305 -23.05 -6.03 25.59
N SER A 306 -23.06 -4.73 25.91
CA SER A 306 -24.14 -4.09 26.68
C SER A 306 -25.50 -4.23 25.97
N LYS A 307 -25.54 -4.04 24.64
CA LYS A 307 -26.75 -4.30 23.84
C LYS A 307 -27.21 -5.75 23.86
N ARG A 308 -26.31 -6.69 24.15
CA ARG A 308 -26.58 -8.13 24.24
C ARG A 308 -26.79 -8.61 25.67
N LYS A 309 -26.68 -7.72 26.66
CA LYS A 309 -26.76 -8.01 28.11
C LYS A 309 -25.80 -9.12 28.56
N ASP A 310 -24.65 -9.21 27.90
CA ASP A 310 -23.62 -10.20 28.23
C ASP A 310 -22.71 -9.65 29.35
N ILE A 311 -23.15 -9.84 30.60
CA ILE A 311 -22.42 -9.35 31.79
C ILE A 311 -21.05 -10.02 31.90
N GLY A 312 -20.94 -11.30 31.53
CA GLY A 312 -19.68 -12.05 31.59
C GLY A 312 -18.59 -11.38 30.75
N ARG A 313 -18.89 -11.10 29.48
CA ARG A 313 -17.96 -10.41 28.58
C ARG A 313 -17.70 -8.97 28.97
N LEU A 314 -18.70 -8.28 29.52
CA LEU A 314 -18.51 -6.94 30.07
C LEU A 314 -17.50 -6.96 31.23
N ARG A 315 -17.63 -7.90 32.18
CA ARG A 315 -16.69 -8.04 33.30
C ARG A 315 -15.27 -8.36 32.83
N GLU A 316 -15.16 -9.22 31.81
CA GLU A 316 -13.88 -9.55 31.18
C GLU A 316 -13.25 -8.28 30.55
N ILE A 317 -14.01 -7.50 29.80
CA ILE A 317 -13.53 -6.21 29.24
C ILE A 317 -13.06 -5.27 30.34
N TYR A 318 -13.79 -5.16 31.45
CA TYR A 318 -13.38 -4.32 32.57
C TYR A 318 -12.03 -4.78 33.15
N SER A 319 -11.84 -6.09 33.32
CA SER A 319 -10.57 -6.65 33.79
C SER A 319 -9.42 -6.40 32.79
N LEU A 320 -9.70 -6.51 31.49
CA LEU A 320 -8.72 -6.24 30.43
C LEU A 320 -8.33 -4.76 30.41
N MET A 321 -9.28 -3.84 30.58
CA MET A 321 -9.01 -2.40 30.68
C MET A 321 -8.07 -2.09 31.85
N GLN A 322 -8.28 -2.73 33.00
CA GLN A 322 -7.40 -2.58 34.16
C GLN A 322 -5.99 -3.14 33.90
N GLN A 323 -5.90 -4.33 33.29
CA GLN A 323 -4.61 -4.96 32.92
C GLN A 323 -3.82 -4.10 31.92
N ASP A 324 -4.50 -3.55 30.93
CA ASP A 324 -3.89 -2.76 29.86
C ASP A 324 -3.69 -1.28 30.27
N GLY A 325 -4.02 -0.93 31.53
CA GLY A 325 -3.80 0.40 32.10
C GLY A 325 -4.73 1.50 31.57
N VAL A 326 -5.86 1.13 30.97
CA VAL A 326 -6.83 2.05 30.35
C VAL A 326 -7.97 2.34 31.32
N SER A 327 -8.09 3.59 31.76
CA SER A 327 -9.15 3.99 32.70
C SER A 327 -10.51 4.06 31.99
N PRO A 328 -11.56 3.39 32.51
CA PRO A 328 -12.91 3.56 31.99
C PRO A 328 -13.42 4.99 32.19
N ASN A 329 -14.14 5.52 31.21
CA ASN A 329 -14.80 6.82 31.31
C ASN A 329 -16.23 6.68 31.83
N ILE A 330 -16.86 7.83 32.15
CA ILE A 330 -18.24 7.90 32.63
C ILE A 330 -19.19 7.13 31.69
N HIS A 331 -19.02 7.27 30.37
CA HIS A 331 -19.85 6.58 29.39
C HIS A 331 -19.80 5.06 29.51
N ILE A 332 -18.61 4.50 29.75
CA ILE A 332 -18.42 3.06 29.97
C ILE A 332 -19.11 2.64 31.26
N TYR A 333 -18.89 3.34 32.38
CA TYR A 333 -19.54 3.03 33.65
C TYR A 333 -21.07 3.07 33.56
N THR A 334 -21.64 4.09 32.89
CA THR A 334 -23.08 4.16 32.66
C THR A 334 -23.59 2.94 31.88
N LYS A 335 -22.85 2.46 30.86
CA LYS A 335 -23.22 1.28 30.08
C LYS A 335 -23.13 -0.03 30.87
N PHE A 336 -22.16 -0.14 31.78
CA PHE A 336 -22.07 -1.25 32.73
C PHE A 336 -23.28 -1.28 33.66
N ILE A 337 -23.59 -0.16 34.33
CA ILE A 337 -24.74 -0.05 35.24
C ILE A 337 -26.03 -0.36 34.49
N THR A 338 -26.22 0.23 33.30
CA THR A 338 -27.40 -0.04 32.46
C THR A 338 -27.50 -1.54 32.12
N ALA A 339 -26.40 -2.18 31.71
CA ALA A 339 -26.44 -3.60 31.37
C ALA A 339 -26.82 -4.48 32.58
N CYS A 340 -26.33 -4.16 33.78
CA CYS A 340 -26.61 -4.90 35.01
C CYS A 340 -28.04 -4.68 35.55
N MET A 341 -28.60 -3.47 35.39
CA MET A 341 -29.94 -3.14 35.89
C MET A 341 -31.06 -3.77 35.06
N PHE A 342 -30.81 -4.02 33.77
CA PHE A 342 -31.83 -4.55 32.84
C PHE A 342 -31.72 -6.05 32.54
N THR A 343 -30.87 -6.79 33.25
CA THR A 343 -30.81 -8.26 33.13
C THR A 343 -31.93 -8.91 33.94
N PRO A 344 -32.82 -9.70 33.31
CA PRO A 344 -33.83 -10.44 34.03
C PRO A 344 -33.15 -11.56 34.82
N GLY A 345 -32.93 -11.33 36.12
CA GLY A 345 -32.43 -12.34 37.05
C GLY A 345 -31.18 -11.95 37.83
N ASN A 346 -31.18 -10.82 38.55
CA ASN A 346 -30.22 -10.62 39.63
C ASN A 346 -30.94 -10.49 40.99
N PRO A 347 -30.86 -11.50 41.88
CA PRO A 347 -31.58 -11.57 43.16
C PRO A 347 -30.94 -10.74 44.30
N HIS A 348 -30.06 -9.78 44.00
CA HIS A 348 -29.32 -9.00 45.01
C HIS A 348 -29.45 -7.48 44.83
N ILE A 349 -30.68 -6.99 44.65
CA ILE A 349 -31.01 -5.64 45.11
C ILE A 349 -31.46 -5.83 46.56
N PRO A 350 -30.71 -5.37 47.58
CA PRO A 350 -31.26 -5.28 48.92
C PRO A 350 -32.49 -4.38 48.79
N GLN A 351 -33.67 -4.94 49.10
CA GLN A 351 -34.87 -4.16 49.28
C GLN A 351 -34.50 -3.03 50.25
N ALA A 352 -34.56 -1.79 49.75
CA ALA A 352 -34.62 -0.63 50.63
C ALA A 352 -35.92 -0.79 51.42
N HIS A 353 -35.81 -1.39 52.60
CA HIS A 353 -36.90 -1.44 53.56
C HIS A 353 -37.32 -0.01 53.86
N GLN A 354 -38.56 0.30 53.50
CA GLN A 354 -39.34 1.31 54.20
C GLN A 354 -39.46 0.87 55.66
N MET A 355 -38.86 1.64 56.56
CA MET A 355 -39.43 2.00 57.85
C MET A 355 -39.04 3.44 58.15
#